data_AF-A0A7J9SNQ5-F1
#
_entry.id   AF-A0A7J9SNQ5-F1
#
_cell.length_a   1.000
_cell.length_b   1.000
_cell.length_c   1.000
_cell.angle_alpha   90.00
_cell.angle_beta   90.00
_cell.angle_gamma   90.00
#
_symmetry.space_group_name_H-M   'P 1'
#
loop_
_entity.id
_entity.type
_entity.pdbx_description
1 polymer ?
#
loop_
_entity_poly.entity_id
_entity_poly.type
_entity_poly.pdbx_seq_one_letter_code
_entity_poly.pdbx_strand_id
1 'polypeptide(L)'
;MDLKIENGIHIILGSFVGILTVQGVIIGASVFGDTSFIINVALGGAVALALANCTGSYVTRSAKEYDKLSRLEKPLLRSLDNTKIKKLTVKNVLISSLVMGGASFVGSLIPILPFIFLETRHLEVSIGSSITALALLGIYSGKVLKQNILFHLIRMAGLGGVIILVIYVLFRIITDQSIM
;
A
#
# COMPACT_ATOMS: atom_id res chain seq x y z
N MET A 1 -13.04 18.01 0.13
CA MET A 1 -11.98 17.50 -0.76
C MET A 1 -12.67 16.71 -1.86
N ASP A 2 -12.24 16.85 -3.12
CA ASP A 2 -12.83 16.09 -4.24
C ASP A 2 -12.63 14.59 -3.99
N LEU A 3 -13.71 13.81 -4.11
CA LEU A 3 -13.71 12.36 -3.90
C LEU A 3 -12.66 11.66 -4.78
N LYS A 4 -12.39 12.22 -5.97
CA LYS A 4 -11.36 11.73 -6.89
C LYS A 4 -9.95 11.87 -6.34
N ILE A 5 -9.65 13.01 -5.71
CA ILE A 5 -8.32 13.26 -5.11
C ILE A 5 -8.11 12.34 -3.91
N GLU A 6 -9.16 12.17 -3.11
CA GLU A 6 -9.12 11.32 -1.93
C GLU A 6 -8.90 9.85 -2.27
N ASN A 7 -9.63 9.31 -3.24
CA ASN A 7 -9.40 7.97 -3.75
C ASN A 7 -7.99 7.84 -4.34
N GLY A 8 -7.50 8.86 -5.05
CA GLY A 8 -6.13 8.88 -5.56
C GLY A 8 -5.08 8.72 -4.45
N ILE A 9 -5.25 9.42 -3.32
CA ILE A 9 -4.36 9.30 -2.15
C ILE A 9 -4.39 7.87 -1.58
N HIS A 10 -5.57 7.27 -1.45
CA HIS A 10 -5.71 5.88 -0.97
C HIS A 10 -5.07 4.87 -1.92
N ILE A 11 -5.14 5.09 -3.24
CA ILE A 11 -4.45 4.26 -4.23
C ILE A 11 -2.93 4.36 -4.06
N ILE A 12 -2.40 5.58 -3.93
CA ILE A 12 -0.96 5.81 -3.77
C ILE A 12 -0.47 5.15 -2.48
N LEU A 13 -1.14 5.41 -1.36
CA LEU A 13 -0.75 4.87 -0.05
C LEU A 13 -0.88 3.35 -0.01
N GLY A 14 -1.99 2.80 -0.52
CA GLY A 14 -2.22 1.37 -0.58
C GLY A 14 -1.14 0.67 -1.41
N SER A 15 -0.91 1.14 -2.64
CA SER A 15 0.08 0.52 -3.54
C SER A 15 1.50 0.59 -2.97
N PHE A 16 1.89 1.73 -2.38
CA PHE A 16 3.19 1.91 -1.75
C PHE A 16 3.42 0.90 -0.61
N VAL A 17 2.43 0.75 0.29
CA VAL A 17 2.49 -0.22 1.37
C VAL A 17 2.51 -1.65 0.83
N GLY A 18 1.66 -1.96 -0.16
CA GLY A 18 1.60 -3.26 -0.81
C GLY A 18 2.93 -3.73 -1.38
N ILE A 19 3.57 -2.87 -2.19
CA ILE A 19 4.87 -3.16 -2.81
C ILE A 19 5.93 -3.42 -1.74
N LEU A 20 6.08 -2.51 -0.77
CA LEU A 20 7.17 -2.60 0.20
C LEU A 20 7.02 -3.76 1.18
N THR A 21 5.81 -3.98 1.69
CA THR A 21 5.57 -5.07 2.63
C THR A 21 5.85 -6.42 1.99
N VAL A 22 5.34 -6.66 0.78
CA VAL A 22 5.56 -7.94 0.10
C VAL A 22 6.98 -8.08 -0.44
N GLN A 23 7.62 -7.00 -0.89
CA GLN A 23 9.05 -7.04 -1.18
C GLN A 23 9.87 -7.48 0.04
N GLY A 24 9.52 -6.98 1.24
CA GLY A 24 10.16 -7.40 2.47
C GLY A 24 9.95 -8.88 2.80
N VAL A 25 8.73 -9.38 2.60
CA VAL A 25 8.40 -10.81 2.74
C VAL A 25 9.24 -11.66 1.77
N ILE A 26 9.35 -11.25 0.50
CA ILE A 26 10.13 -11.97 -0.51
C ILE A 26 11.62 -12.01 -0.16
N ILE A 27 12.21 -10.88 0.24
CA ILE A 27 13.63 -10.79 0.65
C ILE A 27 13.89 -11.66 1.89
N GLY A 28 12.96 -11.71 2.84
CA GLY A 28 13.09 -12.58 4.01
C GLY A 28 12.95 -14.06 3.65
N ALA A 29 11.97 -14.41 2.79
CA ALA A 29 11.71 -15.78 2.39
C ALA A 29 12.78 -16.35 1.45
N SER A 30 13.49 -15.52 0.68
CA SER A 30 14.55 -15.95 -0.23
C SER A 30 15.74 -16.61 0.49
N VAL A 31 15.86 -16.43 1.81
CA VAL A 31 16.87 -17.10 2.63
C VAL A 31 16.63 -18.61 2.75
N PHE A 32 15.36 -19.05 2.73
CA PHE A 32 14.98 -20.43 3.05
C PHE A 32 14.64 -21.30 1.82
N GLY A 33 14.56 -20.70 0.62
CA GLY A 33 15.08 -21.37 -0.58
C GLY A 33 14.16 -22.18 -1.49
N ASP A 34 12.84 -21.96 -1.56
CA ASP A 34 12.01 -22.51 -2.65
C ASP A 34 11.11 -21.44 -3.25
N THR A 35 11.13 -21.28 -4.58
CA THR A 35 10.26 -20.35 -5.32
C THR A 35 8.79 -20.59 -5.00
N SER A 36 8.37 -21.85 -4.87
CA SER A 36 6.98 -22.19 -4.53
C SER A 36 6.61 -21.72 -3.13
N PHE A 37 7.54 -21.86 -2.18
CA PHE A 37 7.36 -21.36 -0.82
C PHE A 37 7.27 -19.82 -0.79
N ILE A 38 8.18 -19.14 -1.49
CA ILE A 38 8.21 -17.68 -1.57
C ILE A 38 6.90 -17.13 -2.14
N ILE A 39 6.39 -17.71 -3.24
CA ILE A 39 5.13 -17.28 -3.87
C ILE A 39 3.96 -17.47 -2.89
N ASN A 40 3.85 -18.63 -2.24
CA ASN A 40 2.74 -18.91 -1.33
C ASN A 40 2.75 -17.98 -0.11
N VAL A 41 3.92 -17.75 0.49
CA VAL A 41 4.06 -16.83 1.63
C VAL A 41 3.78 -15.38 1.21
N ALA A 42 4.28 -14.96 0.04
CA ALA A 42 4.07 -13.62 -0.48
C ALA A 42 2.59 -13.36 -0.83
N LEU A 43 1.89 -14.33 -1.45
CA LEU A 43 0.46 -14.24 -1.74
C LEU A 43 -0.39 -14.25 -0.46
N GLY A 44 -0.07 -15.11 0.50
CA GLY A 44 -0.72 -15.12 1.81
C GLY A 44 -0.55 -13.77 2.52
N GLY A 45 0.67 -13.22 2.52
CA GLY A 45 0.97 -11.89 3.03
C GLY A 45 0.23 -10.77 2.29
N ALA A 46 0.14 -10.85 0.96
CA ALA A 46 -0.58 -9.88 0.13
C ALA A 46 -2.08 -9.81 0.47
N VAL A 47 -2.74 -10.96 0.59
CA VAL A 47 -4.17 -11.02 0.92
C VAL A 47 -4.42 -10.52 2.33
N ALA A 48 -3.62 -10.96 3.31
CA ALA A 48 -3.72 -10.50 4.68
C ALA A 48 -3.53 -8.98 4.79
N LEU A 49 -2.53 -8.44 4.09
CA LEU A 49 -2.25 -7.00 4.05
C LEU A 49 -3.39 -6.22 3.41
N ALA A 50 -3.97 -6.70 2.32
CA ALA A 50 -5.08 -6.04 1.65
C ALA A 50 -6.32 -5.91 2.57
N LEU A 51 -6.67 -7.00 3.27
CA LEU A 51 -7.78 -7.01 4.22
C LEU A 51 -7.48 -6.14 5.46
N ALA A 52 -6.25 -6.19 5.96
CA ALA A 52 -5.79 -5.36 7.08
C ALA A 52 -5.84 -3.86 6.73
N ASN A 53 -5.36 -3.46 5.54
CA ASN A 53 -5.41 -2.07 5.08
C ASN A 53 -6.84 -1.62 4.81
N CYS A 54 -7.69 -2.47 4.24
CA CYS A 54 -9.11 -2.18 4.05
C CYS A 54 -9.79 -1.90 5.40
N THR A 55 -9.61 -2.80 6.36
CA THR A 55 -10.26 -2.71 7.68
C THR A 55 -9.68 -1.54 8.48
N GLY A 56 -8.36 -1.37 8.50
CA GLY A 56 -7.69 -0.28 9.20
C GLY A 56 -8.07 1.10 8.66
N SER A 57 -8.18 1.23 7.33
CA SER A 57 -8.70 2.45 6.70
C SER A 57 -10.16 2.69 7.06
N TYR A 58 -10.99 1.65 7.00
CA TYR A 58 -12.42 1.74 7.36
C TYR A 58 -12.63 2.22 8.78
N VAL A 59 -11.96 1.61 9.76
CA VAL A 59 -12.08 1.98 11.18
C VAL A 59 -11.61 3.42 11.39
N THR A 60 -10.41 3.76 10.89
CA THR A 60 -9.84 5.11 11.03
C THR A 60 -10.74 6.18 10.40
N ARG A 61 -11.28 5.89 9.22
CA ARG A 61 -12.06 6.85 8.44
C ARG A 61 -13.48 6.97 8.95
N SER A 62 -14.11 5.87 9.36
CA SER A 62 -15.41 5.87 10.05
C SER A 62 -15.35 6.74 11.29
N ALA A 63 -14.32 6.56 12.14
CA ALA A 63 -14.15 7.36 13.35
C ALA A 63 -14.05 8.86 13.03
N LYS A 64 -13.23 9.25 12.06
CA LYS A 64 -13.06 10.66 11.65
C LYS A 64 -14.34 11.26 11.07
N GLU A 65 -15.01 10.56 10.17
CA GLU A 65 -16.19 11.08 9.49
C GLU A 65 -17.43 11.10 10.40
N TYR A 66 -17.56 10.15 11.33
CA TYR A 66 -18.64 10.17 12.32
C TYR A 66 -18.42 11.24 13.40
N ASP A 67 -17.18 11.49 13.81
CA ASP A 67 -16.87 12.65 14.68
C ASP A 67 -17.24 13.97 14.00
N LYS A 68 -16.89 14.14 12.71
CA LYS A 68 -17.30 15.32 11.93
C LYS A 68 -18.82 15.47 11.88
N LEU A 69 -19.56 14.39 11.65
CA LEU A 69 -21.03 14.43 11.64
C LEU A 69 -21.59 14.83 13.02
N SER A 70 -21.08 14.23 14.10
CA SER A 70 -21.51 14.58 15.47
C SER A 70 -21.23 16.05 15.80
N ARG A 71 -20.09 16.60 15.35
CA ARG A 71 -19.77 18.03 15.50
C ARG A 71 -20.71 18.94 14.71
N LEU A 72 -21.28 18.47 13.60
CA LEU A 72 -22.27 19.21 12.82
C LEU A 72 -23.68 19.11 13.44
N GLU A 73 -24.03 17.98 14.05
CA GLU A 73 -25.33 17.78 14.71
C GLU A 73 -25.53 18.67 15.93
N LYS A 74 -24.49 18.88 16.73
CA LYS A 74 -24.53 19.71 17.95
C LYS A 74 -25.10 21.12 17.73
N PRO A 75 -24.56 21.96 16.83
CA PRO A 75 -25.10 23.29 16.58
C PRO A 75 -26.45 23.26 15.83
N LEU A 76 -26.77 22.18 15.13
CA LEU A 76 -28.05 22.03 14.42
C LEU A 76 -29.20 21.60 15.33
N LEU A 77 -28.89 21.11 16.54
CA LEU A 77 -29.86 20.48 17.46
C LEU A 77 -30.72 19.41 16.77
N ARG A 78 -30.16 18.76 15.75
CA ARG A 78 -30.84 17.79 14.88
C ARG A 78 -29.89 16.69 14.47
N SER A 79 -30.31 15.44 14.63
CA SER A 79 -29.59 14.26 14.13
C SER A 79 -29.55 14.25 12.60
N LEU A 80 -28.39 13.89 12.05
CA LEU A 80 -28.12 13.71 10.63
C LEU A 80 -28.24 12.24 10.21
N ASP A 81 -28.59 11.30 11.10
CA ASP A 81 -28.54 9.85 10.82
C ASP A 81 -29.37 9.42 9.62
N ASN A 82 -30.57 10.01 9.46
CA ASN A 82 -31.46 9.71 8.34
C ASN A 82 -31.28 10.65 7.13
N THR A 83 -30.22 11.44 7.11
CA THR A 83 -29.97 12.39 6.01
C THR A 83 -29.18 11.76 4.87
N LYS A 84 -29.30 12.37 3.69
CA LYS A 84 -28.46 12.02 2.52
C LYS A 84 -26.97 12.16 2.85
N ILE A 85 -26.61 13.10 3.72
CA ILE A 85 -25.22 13.35 4.12
C ILE A 85 -24.65 12.11 4.81
N LYS A 86 -25.32 11.57 5.85
CA LYS A 86 -24.88 10.34 6.53
C LYS A 86 -24.73 9.17 5.56
N LYS A 87 -25.71 8.93 4.70
CA LYS A 87 -25.68 7.83 3.71
C LYS A 87 -24.50 7.96 2.75
N LEU A 88 -24.23 9.16 2.26
CA LEU A 88 -23.07 9.42 1.39
C LEU A 88 -21.76 9.23 2.14
N THR A 89 -21.67 9.69 3.39
CA THR A 89 -20.50 9.49 4.24
C THR A 89 -20.16 8.01 4.43
N VAL A 90 -21.14 7.19 4.81
CA VAL A 90 -20.94 5.73 4.99
C VAL A 90 -20.45 5.09 3.69
N LYS A 91 -21.09 5.42 2.56
CA LYS A 91 -20.69 4.91 1.25
C LYS A 91 -19.27 5.32 0.88
N ASN A 92 -18.91 6.59 1.10
CA ASN A 92 -17.58 7.12 0.79
C ASN A 92 -16.49 6.48 1.64
N VAL A 93 -16.78 6.25 2.93
CA VAL A 93 -15.89 5.52 3.84
C VAL A 93 -15.64 4.10 3.32
N LEU A 94 -16.69 3.37 2.96
CA LEU A 94 -16.59 2.01 2.43
C LEU A 94 -15.76 1.97 1.14
N ILE A 95 -16.10 2.82 0.16
CA ILE A 95 -15.40 2.87 -1.14
C ILE A 95 -13.92 3.21 -0.95
N SER A 96 -13.60 4.25 -0.17
CA SER A 96 -12.21 4.67 0.05
C SER A 96 -11.37 3.55 0.68
N SER A 97 -11.98 2.80 1.61
CA SER A 97 -11.32 1.71 2.33
C SER A 97 -11.06 0.51 1.42
N LEU A 98 -12.04 0.14 0.59
CA LEU A 98 -11.87 -0.88 -0.44
C LEU A 98 -10.83 -0.50 -1.48
N VAL A 99 -10.79 0.77 -1.89
CA VAL A 99 -9.78 1.29 -2.82
C VAL A 99 -8.38 1.17 -2.22
N MET A 100 -8.19 1.51 -0.93
CA MET A 100 -6.89 1.36 -0.26
C MET A 100 -6.45 -0.10 -0.15
N GLY A 101 -7.35 -1.00 0.26
CA GLY A 101 -7.07 -2.44 0.36
C GLY A 101 -6.78 -3.06 -1.00
N GLY A 102 -7.60 -2.77 -2.01
CA GLY A 102 -7.42 -3.23 -3.38
C GLY A 102 -6.14 -2.72 -4.01
N ALA A 103 -5.79 -1.45 -3.81
CA ALA A 103 -4.52 -0.90 -4.26
C ALA A 103 -3.33 -1.57 -3.57
N SER A 104 -3.44 -1.93 -2.28
CA SER A 104 -2.41 -2.70 -1.57
C SER A 104 -2.21 -4.07 -2.19
N PHE A 105 -3.30 -4.76 -2.53
CA PHE A 105 -3.24 -6.06 -3.20
C PHE A 105 -2.63 -5.96 -4.60
N VAL A 106 -3.03 -4.98 -5.41
CA VAL A 106 -2.47 -4.79 -6.75
C VAL A 106 -0.98 -4.42 -6.66
N GLY A 107 -0.61 -3.56 -5.71
CA GLY A 107 0.78 -3.20 -5.46
C GLY A 107 1.63 -4.38 -5.05
N SER A 108 1.13 -5.29 -4.21
CA SER A 108 1.87 -6.47 -3.78
C SER A 108 2.06 -7.53 -4.86
N LEU A 109 1.28 -7.54 -5.93
CA LEU A 109 1.50 -8.45 -7.06
C LEU A 109 2.77 -8.11 -7.84
N ILE A 110 3.16 -6.83 -7.89
CA ILE A 110 4.34 -6.36 -8.63
C ILE A 110 5.62 -7.12 -8.22
N PRO A 111 5.99 -7.19 -6.92
CA PRO A 111 7.17 -7.94 -6.50
C PRO A 111 7.04 -9.46 -6.68
N ILE A 112 5.82 -10.00 -6.75
CA ILE A 112 5.55 -11.44 -6.91
C ILE A 112 5.71 -11.88 -8.36
N LEU A 113 5.31 -11.06 -9.33
CA LEU A 113 5.28 -11.41 -10.76
C LEU A 113 6.60 -12.02 -11.28
N PRO A 114 7.80 -11.47 -10.95
CA PRO A 114 9.05 -12.05 -11.44
C PRO A 114 9.31 -13.48 -10.98
N PHE A 115 8.80 -13.89 -9.82
CA PHE A 115 8.94 -15.27 -9.32
C PHE A 115 8.04 -16.26 -10.06
N ILE A 116 6.96 -15.78 -10.71
CA ILE A 116 6.05 -16.63 -11.48
C ILE A 116 6.57 -16.85 -12.90
N PHE A 117 7.16 -15.81 -13.52
CA PHE A 117 7.44 -15.80 -14.96
C PHE A 117 8.89 -16.06 -15.35
N LEU A 118 9.84 -15.88 -14.45
CA LEU A 118 11.24 -16.15 -14.74
C LEU A 118 11.64 -17.47 -14.06
N GLU A 119 12.78 -18.06 -14.48
CA GLU A 119 13.43 -19.20 -13.81
C GLU A 119 14.78 -18.84 -13.15
N THR A 120 15.41 -17.74 -13.59
CA THR A 120 16.64 -17.20 -12.98
C THR A 120 16.53 -15.70 -12.67
N ARG A 121 17.31 -15.21 -11.70
CA ARG A 121 17.40 -13.77 -11.30
C ARG A 121 16.09 -13.12 -10.84
N HIS A 122 15.16 -13.89 -10.27
CA HIS A 122 13.84 -13.39 -9.86
C HIS A 122 13.93 -12.28 -8.82
N LEU A 123 14.86 -12.43 -7.88
CA LEU A 123 15.02 -11.49 -6.78
C LEU A 123 15.48 -10.11 -7.28
N GLU A 124 16.51 -10.08 -8.14
CA GLU A 124 17.00 -8.84 -8.75
C GLU A 124 15.92 -8.13 -9.57
N VAL A 125 15.19 -8.90 -10.39
CA VAL A 125 14.10 -8.38 -11.22
C VAL A 125 12.92 -7.92 -10.36
N SER A 126 12.61 -8.62 -9.27
CA SER A 126 11.60 -8.23 -8.27
C SER A 126 11.94 -6.89 -7.64
N ILE A 127 13.16 -6.73 -7.11
CA ILE A 127 13.64 -5.48 -6.52
C ILE A 127 13.61 -4.34 -7.56
N GLY A 128 14.13 -4.59 -8.78
CA GLY A 128 14.13 -3.61 -9.85
C GLY A 128 12.72 -3.19 -10.28
N SER A 129 11.80 -4.14 -10.41
CA SER A 129 10.40 -3.88 -10.78
C SER A 129 9.67 -3.09 -9.69
N SER A 130 9.92 -3.39 -8.41
CA SER A 130 9.37 -2.67 -7.27
C SER A 130 9.88 -1.22 -7.20
N ILE A 131 11.18 -0.99 -7.36
CA ILE A 131 11.75 0.38 -7.38
C ILE A 131 11.16 1.18 -8.54
N THR A 132 11.04 0.56 -9.72
CA THR A 132 10.44 1.19 -10.90
C THR A 132 8.97 1.54 -10.65
N ALA A 133 8.20 0.62 -10.07
CA ALA A 133 6.80 0.86 -9.72
C ALA A 133 6.65 1.97 -8.68
N LEU A 134 7.53 2.04 -7.67
CA LEU A 134 7.54 3.11 -6.67
C LEU A 134 7.89 4.47 -7.29
N ALA A 135 8.79 4.51 -8.28
CA ALA A 135 9.07 5.73 -9.04
C ALA A 135 7.85 6.18 -9.86
N LEU A 136 7.17 5.25 -10.54
CA LEU A 136 5.92 5.53 -11.27
C LEU A 136 4.80 6.01 -10.34
N LEU A 137 4.65 5.39 -9.17
CA LEU A 137 3.72 5.84 -8.13
C LEU A 137 4.09 7.24 -7.61
N GLY A 138 5.38 7.56 -7.48
CA GLY A 138 5.83 8.90 -7.14
C GLY A 138 5.44 9.95 -8.19
N ILE A 139 5.53 9.62 -9.48
CA ILE A 139 5.06 10.49 -10.57
C ILE A 139 3.55 10.69 -10.47
N TYR A 140 2.79 9.60 -10.29
CA TYR A 140 1.33 9.65 -10.14
C TYR A 140 0.92 10.47 -8.92
N SER A 141 1.62 10.29 -7.80
CA SER A 141 1.43 11.03 -6.55
C SER A 141 1.59 12.53 -6.73
N GLY A 142 2.68 12.97 -7.38
CA GLY A 142 2.88 14.38 -7.68
C GLY A 142 1.75 15.00 -8.51
N LYS A 143 1.23 14.25 -9.50
CA LYS A 143 0.09 14.69 -10.33
C LYS A 143 -1.21 14.81 -9.53
N VAL A 144 -1.55 13.81 -8.72
CA VAL A 144 -2.79 13.80 -7.91
C VAL A 144 -2.76 14.89 -6.84
N LEU A 145 -1.62 15.08 -6.18
CA LEU A 145 -1.45 16.08 -5.12
C LEU A 145 -1.24 17.50 -5.65
N LYS A 146 -1.09 17.69 -6.98
CA LYS A 146 -0.72 18.98 -7.61
C LYS A 146 0.54 19.59 -7.02
N GLN A 147 1.52 18.74 -6.70
CA GLN A 147 2.82 19.13 -6.13
C GLN A 147 3.94 18.79 -7.11
N ASN A 148 5.17 19.22 -6.78
CA ASN A 148 6.34 18.94 -7.61
C ASN A 148 6.52 17.43 -7.83
N ILE A 149 6.33 17.00 -9.08
CA ILE A 149 6.38 15.59 -9.50
C ILE A 149 7.77 15.01 -9.23
N LEU A 150 8.83 15.76 -9.54
CA LEU A 150 10.21 15.32 -9.33
C LEU A 150 10.51 15.07 -7.85
N PHE A 151 10.00 15.92 -6.97
CA PHE A 151 10.16 15.74 -5.53
C PHE A 151 9.46 14.46 -5.03
N HIS A 152 8.24 14.18 -5.53
CA HIS A 152 7.49 12.98 -5.14
C HIS A 152 8.10 11.69 -5.69
N LEU A 153 8.63 11.73 -6.91
CA LEU A 153 9.39 10.63 -7.52
C LEU A 153 10.58 10.27 -6.64
N ILE A 154 11.45 11.26 -6.35
CA ILE A 154 12.67 11.04 -5.56
C ILE A 154 12.31 10.58 -4.15
N ARG A 155 11.27 11.18 -3.54
CA ARG A 155 10.84 10.81 -2.19
C ARG A 155 10.33 9.37 -2.12
N MET A 156 9.46 8.95 -3.04
CA MET A 156 8.87 7.60 -3.02
C MET A 156 9.89 6.52 -3.38
N ALA A 157 10.67 6.74 -4.44
CA ALA A 157 11.74 5.81 -4.82
C ALA A 157 12.86 5.77 -3.76
N GLY A 158 13.25 6.92 -3.22
CA GLY A 158 14.29 7.04 -2.19
C GLY A 158 13.87 6.38 -0.87
N LEU A 159 12.70 6.71 -0.33
CA LEU A 159 12.19 6.06 0.89
C LEU A 159 12.01 4.56 0.70
N GLY A 160 11.45 4.15 -0.45
CA GLY A 160 11.29 2.73 -0.76
C GLY A 160 12.62 2.00 -0.86
N GLY A 161 13.60 2.58 -1.55
CA GLY A 161 14.95 2.03 -1.67
C GLY A 161 15.65 1.92 -0.32
N VAL A 162 15.54 2.94 0.55
CA VAL A 162 16.08 2.88 1.92
C VAL A 162 15.43 1.76 2.72
N ILE A 163 14.10 1.61 2.66
CA ILE A 163 13.39 0.53 3.37
C ILE A 163 13.85 -0.85 2.87
N ILE A 164 13.94 -1.05 1.56
CA ILE A 164 14.43 -2.29 0.97
C ILE A 164 15.87 -2.59 1.42
N LEU A 165 16.74 -1.57 1.42
CA LEU A 165 18.13 -1.70 1.86
C LEU A 165 18.22 -2.05 3.35
N VAL A 166 17.41 -1.42 4.20
CA VAL A 166 17.35 -1.73 5.64
C VAL A 166 16.90 -3.17 5.85
N ILE A 167 15.86 -3.62 5.13
CA ILE A 167 15.37 -5.00 5.20
C ILE A 167 16.48 -5.97 4.77
N TYR A 168 17.13 -5.71 3.65
CA TYR A 168 18.22 -6.55 3.13
C TYR A 168 19.39 -6.65 4.13
N VAL A 169 19.83 -5.52 4.69
CA VAL A 169 20.91 -5.50 5.68
C VAL A 169 20.51 -6.24 6.96
N LEU A 170 19.29 -6.03 7.45
CA LEU A 170 18.79 -6.69 8.65
C LEU A 170 18.78 -8.21 8.48
N PHE A 171 18.26 -8.72 7.35
CA PHE A 171 18.27 -10.15 7.07
C PHE A 171 19.69 -10.70 6.90
N ARG A 172 20.58 -9.96 6.23
CA ARG A 172 22.00 -10.34 6.12
C ARG A 172 22.67 -10.51 7.49
N ILE A 173 22.37 -9.64 8.46
CA ILE A 173 22.92 -9.73 9.82
C ILE A 173 22.39 -10.96 10.56
N ILE A 174 21.11 -11.31 10.37
CA ILE A 174 20.48 -12.43 11.09
C ILE A 174 20.96 -13.79 10.56
N THR A 175 21.15 -13.93 9.25
CA THR A 175 21.43 -15.23 8.63
C THR A 175 22.93 -15.54 8.54
N ASP A 176 23.82 -14.54 8.68
CA ASP A 176 25.28 -14.66 8.47
C ASP A 176 25.68 -15.30 7.11
N GLN A 177 24.73 -15.40 6.17
CA GLN A 177 24.92 -15.85 4.79
C GLN A 177 24.70 -14.69 3.83
N SER A 178 25.48 -14.66 2.75
CA SER A 178 25.26 -13.75 1.63
C SER A 178 24.01 -14.18 0.86
N ILE A 179 22.94 -13.39 0.97
CA ILE A 179 21.77 -13.49 0.09
C ILE A 179 22.28 -13.07 -1.29
N MET A 180 22.47 -14.03 -2.19
CA MET A 180 22.93 -13.82 -3.57
C MET A 180 22.01 -14.56 -4.53
#